data_AF-A0A2M8KBJ4-F1
#
_entry.id   AF-A0A2M8KBJ4-F1
#
_cell.length_a   1.000
_cell.length_b   1.000
_cell.length_c   1.000
_cell.angle_alpha   90.00
_cell.angle_beta   90.00
_cell.angle_gamma   90.00
#
_symmetry.space_group_name_H-M   'P 1'
#
loop_
_entity.id
_entity.type
_entity.pdbx_description
1 polymer ?
#
loop_
_entity_poly.entity_id
_entity_poly.type
_entity_poly.pdbx_seq_one_letter_code
_entity_poly.pdbx_strand_id
1 'polypeptide(L)'
;MIQLTHFFRQFFRRKAMPKKVIFIGIDYLCFSLSKSLLDNNKYAEQPIEIIAFIDDEPWNNRTQVHGITVFSPSEISALVRKHDVTLIIQIQGESISIADNIWEGIFKTKAKLITLQHHQDIVTMKKAVYKAYAIK
;
A
#
# COMPACT_ATOMS: atom_id res chain seq x y z
N MET A 1 19.11 -19.42 40.58
CA MET A 1 17.95 -19.76 39.72
C MET A 1 17.57 -18.54 38.90
N ILE A 2 18.12 -18.39 37.70
CA ILE A 2 17.85 -17.25 36.82
C ILE A 2 16.60 -17.59 36.00
N GLN A 3 15.61 -16.69 36.03
CA GLN A 3 14.29 -16.85 35.41
C GLN A 3 14.40 -16.98 33.89
N LEU A 4 14.19 -18.21 33.41
CA LEU A 4 14.23 -18.64 32.00
C LEU A 4 12.96 -18.27 31.21
N THR A 5 12.18 -17.29 31.65
CA THR A 5 10.80 -17.07 31.17
C THR A 5 10.63 -15.91 30.17
N HIS A 6 11.66 -15.10 29.93
CA HIS A 6 11.58 -14.00 28.95
C HIS A 6 12.10 -14.35 27.55
N PHE A 7 12.90 -15.40 27.40
CA PHE A 7 13.51 -15.73 26.11
C PHE A 7 12.52 -16.42 25.14
N PHE A 8 11.52 -17.13 25.66
CA PHE A 8 10.58 -17.91 24.83
C PHE A 8 9.36 -17.13 24.32
N ARG A 9 9.12 -15.91 24.80
CA ARG A 9 7.92 -15.14 24.41
C ARG A 9 8.05 -14.45 23.05
N GLN A 10 9.27 -14.34 22.52
CA GLN A 10 9.55 -13.68 21.25
C GLN A 10 9.41 -14.61 20.03
N PHE A 11 9.53 -15.92 20.22
CA PHE A 11 9.49 -16.91 19.12
C PHE A 11 8.07 -17.29 18.65
N PHE A 12 7.02 -16.88 19.37
CA PHE A 12 5.63 -17.24 19.05
C PHE A 12 4.67 -16.05 18.90
N ARG A 13 5.18 -14.84 18.57
CA ARG A 13 4.29 -13.76 18.14
C ARG A 13 3.79 -14.09 16.72
N ARG A 14 2.53 -14.50 16.61
CA ARG A 14 1.83 -14.55 15.31
C ARG A 14 1.95 -13.17 14.66
N LYS A 15 2.60 -13.15 13.50
CA LYS A 15 2.76 -11.95 12.69
C LYS A 15 1.37 -11.41 12.32
N ALA A 16 1.20 -10.09 12.36
CA ALA A 16 -0.07 -9.49 11.99
C ALA A 16 -0.45 -9.86 10.55
N MET A 17 -1.74 -10.01 10.27
CA MET A 17 -2.21 -10.18 8.89
C MET A 17 -1.79 -8.98 8.06
N PRO A 18 -1.29 -9.16 6.82
CA PRO A 18 -0.88 -8.05 5.97
C PRO A 18 -1.99 -7.03 5.76
N LYS A 19 -1.62 -5.74 5.74
CA LYS A 19 -2.51 -4.67 5.31
C LYS A 19 -2.50 -4.59 3.79
N LYS A 20 -3.70 -4.63 3.22
CA LYS A 20 -3.89 -4.61 1.78
C LYS A 20 -3.96 -3.18 1.28
N VAL A 21 -3.14 -2.90 0.26
CA VAL A 21 -3.00 -1.55 -0.32
C VAL A 21 -3.16 -1.53 -1.83
N ILE A 22 -3.50 -0.36 -2.33
CA ILE A 22 -3.39 -0.01 -3.75
C ILE A 22 -2.45 1.19 -3.88
N PHE A 23 -1.58 1.16 -4.87
CA PHE A 23 -0.81 2.32 -5.31
C PHE A 23 -1.48 2.98 -6.51
N ILE A 24 -1.63 4.30 -6.48
CA ILE A 24 -1.91 5.13 -7.64
C ILE A 24 -0.56 5.62 -8.12
N GLY A 25 -0.14 5.19 -9.31
CA GLY A 25 1.18 5.47 -9.87
C GLY A 25 2.01 4.22 -10.13
N ILE A 26 2.81 4.26 -11.20
CA ILE A 26 3.89 3.28 -11.47
C ILE A 26 5.25 3.96 -11.70
N ASP A 27 5.36 5.23 -11.34
CA ASP A 27 6.58 6.01 -11.54
C ASP A 27 7.74 5.54 -10.64
N TYR A 28 8.87 6.22 -10.71
CA TYR A 28 10.05 5.87 -9.93
C TYR A 28 9.83 5.89 -8.41
N LEU A 29 9.08 6.86 -7.88
CA LEU A 29 8.85 6.98 -6.44
C LEU A 29 7.87 5.90 -5.98
N CYS A 30 6.81 5.66 -6.73
CA CYS A 30 5.89 4.53 -6.52
C CYS A 30 6.66 3.20 -6.53
N PHE A 31 7.48 2.96 -7.55
CA PHE A 31 8.29 1.76 -7.69
C PHE A 31 9.27 1.58 -6.51
N SER A 32 9.98 2.64 -6.12
CA SER A 32 10.99 2.61 -5.07
C SER A 32 10.37 2.43 -3.69
N LEU A 33 9.26 3.12 -3.43
CA LEU A 33 8.52 2.99 -2.18
C LEU A 33 7.91 1.60 -2.05
N SER A 34 7.23 1.10 -3.09
CA SER A 34 6.64 -0.25 -3.07
C SER A 34 7.72 -1.30 -2.82
N LYS A 35 8.89 -1.18 -3.45
CA LYS A 35 10.03 -2.08 -3.21
C LYS A 35 10.49 -2.02 -1.76
N SER A 36 10.65 -0.82 -1.19
CA SER A 36 11.05 -0.64 0.21
C SER A 36 10.04 -1.24 1.20
N LEU A 37 8.74 -1.17 0.91
CA LEU A 37 7.70 -1.76 1.74
C LEU A 37 7.72 -3.30 1.65
N LEU A 38 7.83 -3.85 0.44
CA LEU A 38 7.88 -5.29 0.20
C LEU A 38 9.12 -5.93 0.83
N ASP A 39 10.30 -5.31 0.68
CA ASP A 39 11.54 -5.82 1.29
C ASP A 39 11.49 -5.75 2.82
N ASN A 40 10.74 -4.78 3.38
CA ASN A 40 10.55 -4.65 4.82
C ASN A 40 9.55 -5.67 5.41
N ASN A 41 8.75 -6.35 4.58
CA ASN A 41 7.72 -7.27 5.07
C ASN A 41 8.25 -8.36 5.98
N LYS A 42 9.50 -8.83 5.80
CA LYS A 42 10.09 -9.87 6.65
C LYS A 42 10.21 -9.42 8.10
N TYR A 43 10.52 -8.14 8.33
CA TYR A 43 10.85 -7.57 9.64
C TYR A 43 9.75 -6.68 10.23
N ALA A 44 8.81 -6.19 9.41
CA ALA A 44 7.73 -5.33 9.85
C ALA A 44 6.77 -6.05 10.82
N GLU A 45 6.39 -5.36 11.90
CA GLU A 45 5.31 -5.81 12.79
C GLU A 45 3.98 -5.95 12.04
N GLN A 46 3.73 -5.01 11.13
CA GLN A 46 2.58 -4.97 10.25
C GLN A 46 3.04 -5.12 8.79
N PRO A 47 2.95 -6.32 8.19
CA PRO A 47 3.27 -6.53 6.78
C PRO A 47 2.26 -5.81 5.88
N ILE A 48 2.66 -5.59 4.64
CA ILE A 48 1.87 -4.97 3.59
C ILE A 48 1.74 -5.93 2.42
N GLU A 49 0.54 -6.06 1.90
CA GLU A 49 0.24 -6.75 0.65
C GLU A 49 -0.24 -5.70 -0.35
N ILE A 50 0.49 -5.53 -1.45
CA ILE A 50 0.09 -4.62 -2.52
C ILE A 50 -0.81 -5.41 -3.47
N ILE A 51 -2.07 -4.98 -3.56
CA ILE A 51 -3.10 -5.66 -4.36
C ILE A 51 -3.02 -5.25 -5.82
N ALA A 52 -2.73 -3.98 -6.08
CA ALA A 52 -2.68 -3.42 -7.42
C ALA A 52 -1.84 -2.14 -7.46
N PHE A 53 -1.30 -1.89 -8.64
CA PHE A 53 -0.92 -0.56 -9.09
C PHE A 53 -2.00 -0.03 -10.03
N ILE A 54 -2.18 1.29 -10.06
CA ILE A 54 -3.14 1.96 -10.92
C ILE A 54 -2.40 2.94 -11.80
N ASP A 55 -2.71 2.88 -13.09
CA ASP A 55 -2.18 3.77 -14.10
C ASP A 55 -3.24 3.99 -15.18
N ASP A 56 -3.37 5.21 -15.68
CA ASP A 56 -4.36 5.58 -16.69
C ASP A 56 -3.88 5.34 -18.13
N GLU A 57 -2.59 5.03 -18.34
CA GLU A 57 -2.09 4.74 -19.67
C GLU A 57 -2.55 3.34 -20.15
N PRO A 58 -3.29 3.24 -21.28
CA PRO A 58 -3.91 1.99 -21.70
C PRO A 58 -2.92 0.84 -21.93
N TRP A 59 -1.69 1.14 -22.37
CA TRP A 59 -0.66 0.14 -22.63
C TRP A 59 -0.04 -0.47 -21.36
N ASN A 60 -0.21 0.18 -20.21
CA ASN A 60 0.26 -0.35 -18.93
C ASN A 60 -0.73 -1.33 -18.30
N ASN A 61 -1.99 -1.34 -18.73
CA ASN A 61 -3.00 -2.23 -18.17
C ASN A 61 -2.57 -3.71 -18.30
N ARG A 62 -2.70 -4.46 -17.20
CA ARG A 62 -2.30 -5.87 -17.05
C ARG A 62 -0.81 -6.16 -17.12
N THR A 63 0.05 -5.14 -17.25
CA THR A 63 1.48 -5.29 -16.99
C THR A 63 1.73 -5.53 -15.49
N GLN A 64 3.00 -5.73 -15.11
CA GLN A 64 3.37 -6.01 -13.72
C GLN A 64 4.47 -5.09 -13.22
N VAL A 65 4.32 -4.67 -11.97
CA VAL A 65 5.35 -3.97 -11.18
C VAL A 65 5.61 -4.80 -9.93
N HIS A 66 6.85 -5.22 -9.71
CA HIS A 66 7.23 -6.17 -8.64
C HIS A 66 6.37 -7.46 -8.61
N GLY A 67 5.91 -7.92 -9.78
CA GLY A 67 5.01 -9.08 -9.90
C GLY A 67 3.53 -8.80 -9.56
N ILE A 68 3.16 -7.56 -9.28
CA ILE A 68 1.79 -7.12 -8.98
C ILE A 68 1.19 -6.45 -10.22
N THR A 69 -0.06 -6.76 -10.52
CA THR A 69 -0.74 -6.28 -11.73
C THR A 69 -1.06 -4.78 -11.66
N VAL A 70 -0.87 -4.11 -12.81
CA VAL A 70 -1.32 -2.74 -13.07
C VAL A 70 -2.74 -2.78 -13.65
N PHE A 71 -3.61 -1.92 -13.16
CA PHE A 71 -5.01 -1.83 -13.59
C PHE A 71 -5.39 -0.40 -13.96
N SER A 72 -6.46 -0.26 -14.74
CA SER A 72 -7.04 1.04 -15.03
C SER A 72 -7.72 1.67 -13.81
N PRO A 73 -7.87 3.01 -13.73
CA PRO A 73 -8.57 3.68 -12.64
C PRO A 73 -10.01 3.18 -12.42
N SER A 74 -10.69 2.76 -13.49
CA SER A 74 -12.06 2.25 -13.42
C SER A 74 -12.22 1.03 -12.49
N GLU A 75 -11.12 0.31 -12.23
CA GLU A 75 -11.13 -0.93 -11.45
C GLU A 75 -10.89 -0.71 -9.95
N ILE A 76 -10.43 0.47 -9.51
CA ILE A 76 -10.04 0.73 -8.11
C ILE A 76 -11.17 0.36 -7.16
N SER A 77 -12.38 0.86 -7.42
CA SER A 77 -13.55 0.62 -6.57
C SER A 77 -13.89 -0.86 -6.43
N ALA A 78 -13.76 -1.64 -7.51
CA ALA A 78 -14.02 -3.07 -7.50
C ALA A 78 -12.92 -3.83 -6.73
N LEU A 79 -11.65 -3.46 -6.96
CA LEU A 79 -10.49 -4.04 -6.27
C LEU A 79 -10.56 -3.79 -4.76
N VAL A 80 -10.93 -2.58 -4.34
CA VAL A 80 -11.08 -2.23 -2.93
C VAL A 80 -12.08 -3.15 -2.24
N ARG A 81 -13.26 -3.33 -2.84
CA ARG A 81 -14.31 -4.19 -2.27
C ARG A 81 -13.94 -5.67 -2.29
N LYS A 82 -13.40 -6.16 -3.42
CA LYS A 82 -13.06 -7.57 -3.60
C LYS A 82 -11.95 -8.03 -2.65
N HIS A 83 -10.96 -7.18 -2.41
CA HIS A 83 -9.79 -7.55 -1.63
C HIS A 83 -9.83 -7.02 -0.20
N ASP A 84 -10.82 -6.22 0.20
CA ASP A 84 -10.85 -5.51 1.49
C ASP A 84 -9.61 -4.61 1.66
N VAL A 85 -9.35 -3.77 0.65
CA VAL A 85 -8.24 -2.81 0.68
C VAL A 85 -8.53 -1.75 1.74
N THR A 86 -7.53 -1.49 2.56
CA THR A 86 -7.66 -0.56 3.71
C THR A 86 -6.98 0.78 3.47
N LEU A 87 -6.07 0.86 2.51
CA LEU A 87 -5.29 2.05 2.22
C LEU A 87 -5.01 2.18 0.72
N ILE A 88 -5.22 3.37 0.19
CA ILE A 88 -4.82 3.79 -1.15
C ILE A 88 -3.71 4.82 -0.98
N ILE A 89 -2.61 4.63 -1.69
CA ILE A 89 -1.41 5.45 -1.61
C ILE A 89 -1.26 6.18 -2.93
N GLN A 90 -1.13 7.50 -2.87
CA GLN A 90 -0.82 8.36 -4.01
C GLN A 90 0.40 9.22 -3.66
N ILE A 91 1.22 9.57 -4.65
CA ILE A 91 2.29 10.56 -4.50
C ILE A 91 1.87 11.84 -5.24
N GLN A 92 2.03 12.98 -4.58
CA GLN A 92 1.67 14.28 -5.13
C GLN A 92 2.47 14.58 -6.39
N GLY A 93 1.81 15.15 -7.40
CA GLY A 93 2.47 15.53 -8.66
C GLY A 93 2.52 14.40 -9.69
N GLU A 94 2.11 13.19 -9.33
CA GLU A 94 1.83 12.14 -10.30
C GLU A 94 0.50 12.45 -11.02
N SER A 95 0.58 12.59 -12.34
CA SER A 95 -0.54 12.96 -13.21
C SER A 95 -1.35 11.74 -13.61
N ILE A 96 -2.07 11.14 -12.66
CA ILE A 96 -3.07 10.11 -13.00
C ILE A 96 -4.45 10.75 -12.94
N SER A 97 -5.16 10.68 -14.06
CA SER A 97 -6.53 11.16 -14.17
C SER A 97 -7.49 10.10 -13.62
N ILE A 98 -8.17 10.43 -12.52
CA ILE A 98 -9.20 9.58 -11.92
C ILE A 98 -10.51 10.36 -11.90
N ALA A 99 -11.53 9.85 -12.58
CA ALA A 99 -12.84 10.48 -12.68
C ALA A 99 -13.56 10.52 -11.31
N ASP A 100 -14.36 11.57 -11.08
CA ASP A 100 -15.04 11.82 -9.80
C ASP A 100 -15.92 10.65 -9.34
N ASN A 101 -16.61 10.00 -10.27
CA ASN A 101 -17.44 8.84 -9.96
C ASN A 101 -16.65 7.64 -9.41
N ILE A 102 -15.36 7.52 -9.75
CA ILE A 102 -14.46 6.50 -9.20
C ILE A 102 -14.08 6.88 -7.76
N TRP A 103 -13.78 8.16 -7.51
CA TRP A 103 -13.51 8.68 -6.17
C TRP A 103 -14.71 8.52 -5.24
N GLU A 104 -15.91 8.85 -5.69
CA GLU A 104 -17.15 8.60 -4.95
C GLU A 104 -17.32 7.12 -4.60
N GLY A 105 -16.98 6.22 -5.52
CA GLY A 105 -16.99 4.78 -5.31
C GLY A 105 -16.01 4.34 -4.22
N ILE A 106 -14.84 4.97 -4.14
CA ILE A 106 -13.83 4.75 -3.09
C ILE A 106 -14.29 5.31 -1.74
N PHE A 107 -14.84 6.54 -1.72
CA PHE A 107 -15.30 7.20 -0.48
C PHE A 107 -16.48 6.48 0.19
N LYS A 108 -17.22 5.66 -0.56
CA LYS A 108 -18.25 4.74 -0.01
C LYS A 108 -17.66 3.50 0.68
N THR A 109 -16.34 3.30 0.62
CA THR A 109 -15.63 2.19 1.27
C THR A 109 -14.95 2.65 2.57
N LYS A 110 -14.31 1.71 3.28
CA LYS A 110 -13.48 2.02 4.45
C LYS A 110 -12.01 2.31 4.10
N ALA A 111 -11.65 2.30 2.82
CA ALA A 111 -10.29 2.56 2.38
C ALA A 111 -9.91 4.01 2.67
N LYS A 112 -8.77 4.21 3.33
CA LYS A 112 -8.19 5.54 3.54
C LYS A 112 -7.35 5.92 2.33
N LEU A 113 -7.42 7.17 1.87
CA LEU A 113 -6.47 7.72 0.91
C LEU A 113 -5.37 8.46 1.68
N ILE A 114 -4.10 8.21 1.34
CA ILE A 114 -2.99 9.06 1.76
C ILE A 114 -2.27 9.60 0.53
N THR A 115 -1.93 10.89 0.60
CA THR A 115 -1.14 11.57 -0.42
C THR A 115 0.23 11.91 0.17
N LEU A 116 1.26 11.25 -0.35
CA LEU A 116 2.65 11.46 0.01
C LEU A 116 3.21 12.64 -0.79
N GLN A 117 4.21 13.34 -0.26
CA GLN A 117 4.78 14.51 -0.93
C GLN A 117 5.98 14.07 -1.76
N HIS A 118 6.06 14.47 -3.03
CA HIS A 118 7.15 14.08 -3.95
C HIS A 118 8.56 14.40 -3.43
N HIS A 119 8.70 15.45 -2.62
CA HIS A 119 9.99 15.86 -2.06
C HIS A 119 10.43 15.06 -0.82
N GLN A 120 9.62 14.11 -0.34
CA GLN A 120 9.98 13.24 0.78
C GLN A 120 10.91 12.12 0.31
N ASP A 121 11.91 11.79 1.13
CA ASP A 121 12.69 10.58 0.89
C ASP A 121 11.85 9.30 1.15
N ILE A 122 12.28 8.17 0.57
CA ILE A 122 11.58 6.89 0.67
C ILE A 122 11.42 6.41 2.12
N VAL A 123 12.37 6.71 3.01
CA VAL A 123 12.28 6.32 4.43
C VAL A 123 11.16 7.10 5.12
N THR A 124 11.05 8.39 4.84
CA THR A 124 9.99 9.28 5.35
C THR A 124 8.62 8.85 4.81
N MET A 125 8.51 8.59 3.51
CA MET A 125 7.28 8.07 2.88
C MET A 125 6.86 6.73 3.51
N LYS A 126 7.80 5.78 3.66
CA LYS A 126 7.54 4.49 4.29
C LYS A 126 7.02 4.64 5.72
N LYS A 127 7.60 5.55 6.51
CA LYS A 127 7.10 5.84 7.86
C LYS A 127 5.68 6.40 7.84
N ALA A 128 5.34 7.26 6.88
CA ALA A 128 4.00 7.80 6.73
C ALA A 128 2.97 6.70 6.39
N VAL A 129 3.31 5.77 5.49
CA VAL A 129 2.47 4.59 5.18
C VAL A 129 2.18 3.77 6.44
N TYR A 130 3.20 3.44 7.25
CA TYR A 130 2.98 2.69 8.48
C TYR A 130 2.18 3.46 9.54
N LYS A 131 2.39 4.78 9.65
CA LYS A 131 1.59 5.63 10.55
C LYS A 131 0.11 5.67 10.16
N ALA A 132 -0.20 5.63 8.87
CA ALA A 132 -1.59 5.63 8.40
C ALA A 132 -2.41 4.43 8.93
N TYR A 133 -1.76 3.32 9.26
CA TYR A 133 -2.40 2.16 9.90
C TYR A 133 -2.52 2.25 11.42
N ALA A 134 -1.67 3.03 12.07
CA ALA A 134 -1.64 3.14 13.53
C ALA A 134 -2.81 3.99 14.07
N ILE A 135 -3.40 4.84 13.23
CA ILE A 135 -4.52 5.70 13.60
C ILE A 135 -5.82 4.88 13.51
N LYS A 136 -6.29 4.41 14.66
CA LYS A 136 -7.61 3.81 14.85
C LYS A 136 -8.71 4.87 14.74
#